data_AF-A0A661ZDK6-F1
#
_entry.id   AF-A0A661ZDK6-F1
#
_cell.length_a   1.000
_cell.length_b   1.000
_cell.length_c   1.000
_cell.angle_alpha   90.00
_cell.angle_beta   90.00
_cell.angle_gamma   90.00
#
_symmetry.space_group_name_H-M   'P 1'
#
loop_
_entity.id
_entity.type
_entity.pdbx_description
1 polymer ?
#
loop_
_entity_poly.entity_id
_entity_poly.type
_entity_poly.pdbx_seq_one_letter_code
_entity_poly.pdbx_strand_id
1 'polypeptide(L)'
;TGTDSASVVPLAFPIIAGAGSITTLLSLRAEYSYLNIMIALLLNMIVVFIVLRTTKYIEKMLGQTGITILRKIFGIILLSIAIKLFMSNIASSVATHFPGLIEKLGS
;
A
#
# COMPACT_ATOMS: atom_id res chain seq x y z
N THR A 1 -13.31 8.17 34.04
CA THR A 1 -12.67 6.88 33.70
C THR A 1 -12.90 6.63 32.23
N GLY A 2 -11.83 6.39 31.46
CA GLY A 2 -11.73 6.68 30.03
C GLY A 2 -12.66 5.88 29.11
N THR A 3 -13.33 6.60 28.22
CA THR A 3 -13.98 6.06 27.01
C THR A 3 -12.95 6.01 25.89
N ASP A 4 -12.01 5.08 25.97
CA ASP A 4 -11.25 4.65 24.79
C ASP A 4 -12.18 3.77 23.96
N SER A 5 -13.08 4.44 23.22
CA SER A 5 -13.80 3.82 22.11
C SER A 5 -12.76 3.44 21.07
N ALA A 6 -12.13 2.28 21.29
CA ALA A 6 -11.24 1.60 20.40
C ALA A 6 -12.04 1.23 19.15
N SER A 7 -12.23 2.22 18.30
CA SER A 7 -12.65 2.06 16.93
C SER A 7 -11.46 1.48 16.17
N VAL A 8 -11.07 0.26 16.55
CA VAL A 8 -10.34 -0.66 15.68
C VAL A 8 -11.41 -1.18 14.71
N VAL A 9 -11.95 -0.27 13.90
CA VAL A 9 -12.88 -0.54 12.80
C VAL A 9 -12.24 -1.59 11.90
N PRO A 10 -13.01 -2.35 11.09
CA PRO A 10 -12.48 -3.20 10.01
C PRO A 10 -11.64 -2.39 9.01
N LEU A 11 -10.44 -1.98 9.38
CA LEU A 11 -9.41 -1.36 8.54
C LEU A 11 -8.34 -2.41 8.25
N ALA A 12 -8.03 -3.27 9.22
CA ALA A 12 -7.09 -4.37 9.01
C ALA A 12 -7.56 -5.34 7.91
N PHE A 13 -8.86 -5.65 7.86
CA PHE A 13 -9.41 -6.57 6.86
C PHE A 13 -9.44 -5.97 5.44
N PRO A 14 -9.89 -4.71 5.23
CA PRO A 14 -9.78 -4.04 3.94
C PRO A 14 -8.36 -3.77 3.47
N ILE A 15 -7.36 -3.65 4.34
CA ILE A 15 -5.96 -3.43 3.90
C ILE A 15 -5.39 -4.71 3.24
N ILE A 16 -5.79 -5.90 3.69
CA ILE A 16 -5.26 -7.17 3.16
C ILE A 16 -5.97 -7.57 1.86
N ALA A 17 -7.30 -7.41 1.80
CA ALA A 17 -8.12 -7.68 0.61
C ALA A 17 -8.46 -6.39 -0.17
N GLY A 18 -7.55 -5.41 -0.13
CA GLY A 18 -7.82 -4.05 -0.59
C GLY A 18 -7.67 -3.84 -2.09
N ALA A 19 -7.92 -2.59 -2.50
CA ALA A 19 -7.76 -2.13 -3.88
C ALA A 19 -6.37 -2.43 -4.47
N GLY A 20 -5.32 -2.47 -3.65
CA GLY A 20 -3.97 -2.85 -4.09
C GLY A 20 -3.92 -4.26 -4.67
N SER A 21 -4.52 -5.24 -3.98
CA SER A 21 -4.58 -6.64 -4.44
C SER A 21 -5.40 -6.79 -5.72
N ILE A 22 -6.50 -6.02 -5.85
CA ILE A 22 -7.33 -5.99 -7.07
C ILE A 22 -6.55 -5.42 -8.25
N THR A 23 -5.87 -4.28 -8.07
CA THR A 23 -5.05 -3.66 -9.12
C THR A 23 -3.92 -4.61 -9.56
N THR A 24 -3.24 -5.27 -8.62
CA THR A 24 -2.21 -6.26 -8.96
C THR A 24 -2.76 -7.41 -9.80
N LEU A 25 -3.93 -7.95 -9.44
CA LEU A 25 -4.56 -9.02 -10.21
C LEU A 25 -4.96 -8.55 -11.62
N LEU A 26 -5.50 -7.33 -11.74
CA LEU A 26 -5.86 -6.76 -13.05
C LEU A 26 -4.64 -6.55 -13.95
N SER A 27 -3.55 -6.03 -13.39
CA SER A 27 -2.28 -5.86 -14.11
C SER A 27 -1.69 -7.20 -14.54
N LEU A 28 -1.66 -8.21 -13.66
CA LEU A 28 -1.17 -9.55 -14.00
C LEU A 28 -2.02 -10.22 -15.09
N ARG A 29 -3.35 -10.03 -15.05
CA ARG A 29 -4.26 -10.54 -16.08
C ARG A 29 -4.00 -9.93 -17.46
N ALA A 30 -3.47 -8.71 -17.53
CA ALA A 30 -3.14 -8.08 -18.81
C ALA A 30 -1.93 -8.73 -19.52
N GLU A 31 -1.09 -9.46 -18.79
CA GLU A 31 0.21 -9.94 -19.28
C GLU A 31 0.37 -11.47 -19.23
N TYR A 32 -0.39 -12.17 -18.37
CA TYR A 32 -0.23 -13.61 -18.14
C TYR A 32 -1.50 -14.44 -18.41
N SER A 33 -1.31 -15.72 -18.73
CA SER A 33 -2.39 -16.70 -18.87
C SER A 33 -3.05 -17.01 -17.52
N TYR A 34 -4.36 -17.28 -17.55
CA TYR A 34 -5.20 -17.52 -16.36
C TYR A 34 -4.63 -18.57 -15.40
N LEU A 35 -4.06 -19.64 -15.95
CA LEU A 35 -3.54 -20.77 -15.16
C LEU A 35 -2.33 -20.36 -14.29
N ASN A 36 -1.41 -19.57 -14.85
CA ASN A 36 -0.23 -19.08 -14.13
C ASN A 36 -0.64 -18.12 -13.00
N ILE A 37 -1.63 -17.26 -13.27
CA ILE A 37 -2.16 -16.31 -12.28
C ILE A 37 -2.82 -17.06 -11.12
N MET A 38 -3.60 -18.11 -11.39
CA MET A 38 -4.23 -18.92 -10.35
C MET A 38 -3.22 -19.57 -9.41
N ILE A 39 -2.16 -20.17 -9.97
CA ILE A 39 -1.10 -20.78 -9.15
C ILE A 39 -0.38 -19.71 -8.32
N ALA A 40 -0.02 -18.57 -8.92
CA ALA A 40 0.63 -17.47 -8.22
C ALA A 40 -0.25 -16.90 -7.09
N LEU A 41 -1.56 -16.76 -7.33
CA LEU A 41 -2.52 -16.27 -6.33
C LEU A 41 -2.67 -17.25 -5.16
N LEU A 42 -2.76 -18.56 -5.45
CA LEU A 42 -2.82 -19.58 -4.41
C LEU A 42 -1.56 -19.60 -3.55
N LEU A 43 -0.37 -19.50 -4.16
CA LEU A 43 0.89 -19.38 -3.42
C LEU A 43 0.94 -18.09 -2.58
N ASN A 44 0.49 -16.96 -3.14
CA ASN A 44 0.42 -15.71 -2.40
C ASN A 44 -0.53 -15.82 -1.18
N MET A 45 -1.67 -16.48 -1.33
CA MET A 45 -2.60 -16.74 -0.22
C MET A 45 -1.97 -17.56 0.90
N ILE A 46 -1.16 -18.58 0.57
CA ILE A 46 -0.40 -19.35 1.56
C ILE A 46 0.57 -18.44 2.33
N VAL A 47 1.30 -17.57 1.61
CA VAL A 47 2.25 -16.63 2.24
C VAL A 47 1.53 -15.64 3.14
N VAL A 48 0.44 -15.02 2.68
CA VAL A 48 -0.38 -14.08 3.48
C VAL A 48 -0.91 -14.78 4.73
N PHE A 49 -1.38 -16.01 4.62
CA PHE A 49 -1.85 -16.80 5.75
C PHE A 49 -0.74 -17.02 6.80
N ILE A 50 0.49 -17.35 6.38
CA ILE A 50 1.65 -17.51 7.28
C ILE A 50 1.98 -16.19 7.98
N VAL A 51 1.99 -15.07 7.25
CA VAL A 51 2.25 -13.74 7.81
C VAL A 51 1.20 -13.38 8.85
N LEU A 52 -0.08 -13.58 8.54
CA LEU A 52 -1.18 -13.33 9.47
C LEU A 52 -1.07 -14.18 10.73
N ARG A 53 -0.74 -15.47 10.58
CA ARG A 53 -0.50 -16.37 11.72
C ARG A 53 0.65 -15.90 12.60
N THR A 54 1.72 -15.38 11.97
CA THR A 54 2.92 -14.89 12.67
C THR A 54 2.69 -13.51 13.30
N THR A 55 1.66 -12.77 12.88
CA THR A 55 1.36 -11.42 13.40
C THR A 55 1.14 -11.44 14.91
N LYS A 56 0.50 -12.47 15.47
CA LYS A 56 0.34 -12.61 16.94
C LYS A 56 1.66 -12.72 17.69
N TYR A 57 2.66 -13.34 17.07
CA TYR A 57 4.01 -13.43 17.64
C TYR A 57 4.74 -12.09 17.56
N ILE A 58 4.63 -11.41 16.42
CA ILE A 58 5.18 -10.06 16.19
C ILE A 58 4.56 -9.05 17.17
N GLU A 59 3.26 -9.14 17.42
CA GLU A 59 2.54 -8.29 18.37
C GLU A 59 3.12 -8.40 19.79
N LYS A 60 3.38 -9.64 20.25
CA LYS A 60 4.02 -9.90 21.55
C LYS A 60 5.47 -9.42 21.62
N MET A 61 6.22 -9.55 20.53
CA MET A 61 7.61 -9.08 20.46
C MET A 61 7.72 -7.55 20.51
N LEU A 62 6.86 -6.83 19.78
CA LEU A 62 6.90 -5.37 19.67
C LEU A 62 6.23 -4.68 20.86
N GLY A 63 5.23 -5.31 21.47
CA GLY A 63 4.39 -4.73 22.50
C GLY A 63 3.60 -3.50 22.01
N GLN A 64 2.80 -2.93 22.91
CA GLN A 64 1.88 -1.83 22.56
C GLN A 64 2.61 -0.57 22.06
N THR A 65 3.77 -0.26 22.65
CA THR A 65 4.59 0.88 22.27
C THR A 65 5.19 0.69 20.88
N GLY A 66 5.74 -0.50 20.58
CA GLY A 66 6.33 -0.79 19.27
C GLY A 66 5.28 -0.72 18.15
N ILE A 67 4.08 -1.27 18.38
CA ILE A 67 2.96 -1.18 17.42
C ILE A 67 2.55 0.27 17.16
N THR A 68 2.51 1.10 18.21
CA THR A 68 2.16 2.53 18.07
C THR A 68 3.17 3.29 17.23
N ILE A 69 4.47 3.03 17.43
CA ILE A 69 5.55 3.62 16.64
C ILE A 69 5.45 3.14 15.19
N LEU A 70 5.27 1.83 14.99
CA LEU A 70 5.17 1.23 13.65
C LEU A 70 4.01 1.84 12.85
N ARG A 71 2.84 2.04 13.49
CA ARG A 71 1.69 2.72 12.88
C ARG A 71 2.02 4.14 12.44
N LYS A 72 2.75 4.91 13.25
CA LYS A 72 3.20 6.27 12.89
C LYS A 72 4.14 6.24 11.69
N ILE A 73 5.11 5.31 11.68
CA ILE A 73 6.08 5.18 10.59
C ILE A 73 5.38 4.81 9.28
N PHE A 74 4.47 3.83 9.27
CA PHE A 74 3.69 3.51 8.07
C PHE A 74 2.89 4.71 7.56
N GLY A 75 2.28 5.50 8.45
CA GLY A 75 1.61 6.73 8.06
C GLY A 75 2.53 7.74 7.37
N ILE A 76 3.73 7.95 7.90
CA ILE A 76 4.74 8.86 7.32
C ILE A 76 5.25 8.33 5.98
N ILE A 77 5.50 7.01 5.87
CA ILE A 77 5.92 6.36 4.62
C ILE A 77 4.84 6.51 3.55
N LEU A 78 3.58 6.22 3.89
CA LEU A 78 2.45 6.36 2.96
C LEU A 78 2.29 7.81 2.50
N LEU A 79 2.43 8.78 3.40
CA LEU A 79 2.40 10.21 3.07
C LEU A 79 3.53 10.58 2.10
N SER A 80 4.75 10.12 2.36
CA SER A 80 5.89 10.36 1.48
C SER A 80 5.68 9.76 0.09
N ILE A 81 5.21 8.51 0.01
CA ILE A 81 4.89 7.84 -1.27
C ILE A 81 3.78 8.61 -2.00
N ALA A 82 2.73 9.04 -1.29
CA ALA A 82 1.63 9.81 -1.87
C ALA A 82 2.13 11.13 -2.47
N ILE A 83 2.94 11.90 -1.73
CA ILE A 83 3.52 13.16 -2.21
C ILE A 83 4.41 12.90 -3.44
N LYS A 84 5.28 11.88 -3.40
CA LYS A 84 6.16 11.52 -4.51
C LYS A 84 5.36 11.14 -5.76
N LEU A 85 4.36 10.27 -5.62
CA LEU A 85 3.52 9.85 -6.72
C LEU A 85 2.75 11.04 -7.29
N PHE A 86 2.15 11.86 -6.43
CA PHE A 86 1.39 13.04 -6.85
C PHE A 86 2.24 14.05 -7.61
N MET A 87 3.39 14.45 -7.07
CA MET A 87 4.31 15.37 -7.75
C MET A 87 4.82 14.80 -9.07
N SER A 88 5.18 13.52 -9.13
CA SER A 88 5.63 12.86 -10.36
C SER A 88 4.53 12.86 -11.44
N ASN A 89 3.28 12.60 -11.06
CA ASN A 89 2.16 12.58 -12.00
C ASN A 89 1.81 14.00 -12.48
N ILE A 90 1.83 15.00 -11.60
CA ILE A 90 1.62 16.41 -12.00
C ILE A 90 2.73 16.89 -12.92
N ALA A 91 3.99 16.66 -12.56
CA ALA A 91 5.14 17.07 -13.37
C ALA A 91 5.07 16.45 -14.78
N SER A 92 4.77 15.15 -14.86
CA SER A 92 4.56 14.49 -16.16
C SER A 92 3.38 15.08 -16.93
N SER A 93 2.24 15.31 -16.27
CA SER A 93 1.04 15.84 -16.92
C SER A 93 1.25 17.25 -17.47
N VAL A 94 1.97 18.10 -16.73
CA VAL A 94 2.32 19.46 -17.14
C VAL A 94 3.35 19.46 -18.26
N ALA A 95 4.40 18.64 -18.16
CA ALA A 95 5.41 18.54 -19.21
C ALA A 95 4.82 18.05 -20.55
N THR A 96 3.84 17.14 -20.50
CA THR A 96 3.15 16.65 -21.71
C THR A 96 2.20 17.68 -22.32
N HIS A 97 1.48 18.48 -21.53
CA HIS A 97 0.47 19.41 -22.06
C HIS A 97 0.97 20.85 -22.25
N PHE A 98 2.03 21.27 -21.55
CA PHE A 98 2.59 22.62 -21.63
C PHE A 98 4.13 22.59 -21.76
N PRO A 99 4.68 22.00 -22.84
CA PRO A 99 6.13 21.85 -23.00
C PRO A 99 6.89 23.18 -22.98
N GLY A 100 6.29 24.26 -23.51
CA GLY A 100 6.93 25.59 -23.58
C GLY A 100 7.12 26.31 -22.23
N LEU A 101 6.44 25.89 -21.15
CA LEU A 101 6.68 26.45 -19.81
C LEU A 101 7.98 25.94 -19.20
N ILE A 102 8.36 24.69 -19.49
CA ILE A 102 9.61 24.10 -19.01
C ILE A 102 10.81 24.71 -19.78
N GLU A 103 10.65 24.93 -21.09
CA GLU A 103 11.67 25.56 -21.94
C GLU A 103 11.98 27.00 -21.51
N LYS A 104 10.95 27.80 -21.17
CA LYS A 104 11.11 29.18 -20.68
C LYS A 104 11.62 29.33 -19.24
N LEU A 105 11.53 28.27 -18.44
CA LEU A 105 12.05 28.27 -17.05
C LEU A 105 13.50 27.75 -16.98
N GLY A 106 13.98 27.09 -18.02
CA GLY A 106 15.37 26.65 -18.17
C GLY A 106 16.31 27.66 -18.84
N SER A 107 15.78 28.77 -19.36
CA SER A 107 16.49 29.92 -19.93
C SER A 107 16.46 31.13 -19.00
#